data_AF-A0A450Z6J6-F1
#
_entry.id   AF-A0A450Z6J6-F1
#
_cell.length_a   1.000
_cell.length_b   1.000
_cell.length_c   1.000
_cell.angle_alpha   90.00
_cell.angle_beta   90.00
_cell.angle_gamma   90.00
#
_symmetry.space_group_name_H-M   'P 1'
#
loop_
_entity.id
_entity.type
_entity.pdbx_description
1 polymer ?
#
loop_
_entity_poly.entity_id
_entity_poly.type
_entity_poly.pdbx_seq_one_letter_code
_entity_poly.pdbx_strand_id
1 'polypeptide(L)'
;EETGFQGIARERLENGPCLGHQRIGKAWKRWLSWAMRCHLEPMKKVAKTIKEHLWGILNAIVLKVSNGPAEGINSRIKALKVKSRGFRNKQRFANAIYFHLGGLDLYPAGLSR
;
A
#
# COMPACT_ATOMS: atom_id res chain seq x y z
N GLU A 1 -18.48 -9.19 -13.02
CA GLU A 1 -18.07 -7.80 -13.35
C GLU A 1 -16.57 -7.51 -13.19
N GLU A 2 -15.70 -8.50 -12.93
CA GLU A 2 -14.24 -8.30 -12.76
C GLU A 2 -13.47 -8.09 -14.09
N THR A 3 -14.09 -8.42 -15.23
CA THR A 3 -13.52 -8.27 -16.58
C THR A 3 -13.39 -6.82 -17.03
N GLY A 4 -14.21 -5.89 -16.51
CA GLY A 4 -14.17 -4.48 -16.86
C GLY A 4 -12.95 -3.74 -16.30
N PHE A 5 -12.61 -4.00 -15.03
CA PHE A 5 -11.47 -3.33 -14.37
C PHE A 5 -10.12 -3.76 -14.96
N GLN A 6 -9.97 -5.05 -15.29
CA GLN A 6 -8.77 -5.60 -15.93
C GLN A 6 -8.59 -5.08 -17.36
N GLY A 7 -9.67 -4.94 -18.13
CA GLY A 7 -9.66 -4.35 -19.47
C GLY A 7 -9.23 -2.88 -19.45
N ILE A 8 -9.84 -2.08 -18.57
CA ILE A 8 -9.54 -0.66 -18.38
C ILE A 8 -8.08 -0.46 -17.92
N ALA A 9 -7.58 -1.30 -17.01
CA ALA A 9 -6.19 -1.21 -16.56
C ALA A 9 -5.20 -1.50 -17.70
N ARG A 10 -5.49 -2.47 -18.57
CA ARG A 10 -4.63 -2.83 -19.71
C ARG A 10 -4.59 -1.74 -20.78
N GLU A 11 -5.73 -1.15 -21.09
CA GLU A 11 -5.85 -0.02 -22.03
C GLU A 11 -5.15 1.24 -21.48
N ARG A 12 -5.32 1.56 -20.20
CA ARG A 12 -4.67 2.70 -19.55
C ARG A 12 -3.16 2.55 -19.41
N LEU A 13 -2.62 1.33 -19.38
CA LEU A 13 -1.17 1.08 -19.39
C LEU A 13 -0.53 1.40 -20.75
N GLU A 14 -1.29 1.33 -21.84
CA GLU A 14 -0.84 1.60 -23.21
C GLU A 14 -1.10 3.05 -23.61
N ASN A 15 -2.25 3.59 -23.21
CA ASN A 15 -2.72 4.93 -23.51
C ASN A 15 -2.71 5.86 -22.27
N GLY A 16 -1.74 5.63 -21.37
CA GLY A 16 -1.61 6.42 -20.14
C GLY A 16 -1.50 7.93 -20.43
N PRO A 17 -2.04 8.79 -19.55
CA PRO A 17 -2.21 10.22 -19.84
C PRO A 17 -0.90 11.00 -19.93
N CYS A 18 0.24 10.43 -19.52
CA CYS A 18 1.54 11.09 -19.61
C CYS A 18 2.67 10.17 -20.10
N LEU A 19 3.72 10.78 -20.66
CA LEU A 19 4.93 10.08 -21.15
C LEU A 19 5.63 9.26 -20.06
N GLY A 20 5.50 9.66 -18.80
CA GLY A 20 6.00 8.94 -17.64
C GLY A 20 5.34 7.55 -17.49
N HIS A 21 4.01 7.48 -17.59
CA HIS A 21 3.27 6.21 -17.57
C HIS A 21 3.71 5.26 -18.70
N GLN A 22 3.92 5.79 -19.91
CA GLN A 22 4.26 4.99 -21.07
C GLN A 22 5.66 4.35 -20.97
N ARG A 23 6.68 5.12 -20.53
CA ARG A 23 8.05 4.60 -20.37
C ARG A 23 8.14 3.54 -19.29
N ILE A 24 7.55 3.82 -18.12
CA ILE A 24 7.60 2.92 -16.97
C ILE A 24 6.74 1.67 -17.24
N GLY A 25 5.60 1.82 -17.92
CA GLY A 25 4.75 0.72 -18.35
C GLY A 25 5.45 -0.28 -19.29
N LYS A 26 6.27 0.19 -20.24
CA LYS A 26 7.08 -0.69 -21.11
C LYS A 26 8.10 -1.51 -20.31
N ALA A 27 8.79 -0.89 -19.36
CA ALA A 27 9.75 -1.58 -18.49
C ALA A 27 9.07 -2.67 -17.64
N TRP A 28 7.92 -2.36 -17.04
CA TRP A 28 7.14 -3.34 -16.26
C TRP A 28 6.61 -4.49 -17.10
N LYS A 29 6.15 -4.24 -18.32
CA LYS A 29 5.73 -5.31 -19.25
C LYS A 29 6.87 -6.28 -19.51
N ARG A 30 8.07 -5.78 -19.81
CA ARG A 30 9.26 -6.61 -20.03
C ARG A 30 9.60 -7.45 -18.80
N TRP A 31 9.55 -6.84 -17.62
CA TRP A 31 9.82 -7.55 -16.36
C TRP A 31 8.75 -8.60 -16.05
N LEU A 32 7.46 -8.28 -16.19
CA LEU A 32 6.35 -9.22 -15.97
C LEU A 32 6.44 -10.42 -16.93
N SER A 33 6.78 -10.19 -18.20
CA SER A 33 7.01 -11.27 -19.17
C SER A 33 8.21 -12.15 -18.78
N TRP A 34 9.25 -11.60 -18.18
CA TRP A 34 10.37 -12.39 -17.65
C TRP A 34 9.98 -13.17 -16.39
N ALA A 35 9.34 -12.50 -15.42
CA ALA A 35 8.92 -13.10 -14.15
C ALA A 35 7.89 -14.22 -14.34
N MET A 36 7.01 -14.12 -15.33
CA MET A 36 6.06 -15.20 -15.66
C MET A 36 6.73 -16.42 -16.30
N ARG A 37 7.86 -16.22 -16.99
CA ARG A 37 8.64 -17.30 -17.65
C ARG A 37 9.63 -17.97 -16.72
N CYS A 38 9.94 -17.38 -15.57
CA CYS A 38 10.82 -18.03 -14.62
C CYS A 38 10.11 -19.27 -14.03
N HIS A 39 10.87 -20.33 -13.76
CA HIS A 39 10.35 -21.60 -13.25
C HIS A 39 10.05 -21.60 -11.74
N LEU A 40 9.97 -20.41 -11.13
CA LEU A 40 9.74 -20.24 -9.70
C LEU A 40 8.29 -19.81 -9.45
N GLU A 41 7.46 -20.74 -8.96
CA GLU A 41 6.05 -20.47 -8.63
C GLU A 41 5.82 -19.26 -7.70
N PRO A 42 6.63 -19.05 -6.64
CA PRO A 42 6.57 -17.82 -5.85
C PRO A 42 6.69 -16.54 -6.68
N MET A 43 7.58 -16.53 -7.67
CA MET A 43 7.82 -15.36 -8.51
C MET A 43 6.67 -15.11 -9.49
N LYS A 44 6.09 -16.18 -10.04
CA LYS A 44 4.86 -16.08 -10.85
C LYS A 44 3.70 -15.51 -10.05
N LYS A 45 3.54 -15.90 -8.78
CA LYS A 45 2.50 -15.35 -7.89
C LYS A 45 2.71 -13.85 -7.68
N VAL A 46 3.93 -13.43 -7.35
CA VAL A 46 4.28 -12.00 -7.21
C VAL A 46 4.01 -11.24 -8.49
N ALA A 47 4.38 -11.78 -9.65
CA ALA A 47 4.12 -11.15 -10.95
C ALA A 47 2.62 -10.96 -11.23
N LYS A 48 1.77 -11.93 -10.86
CA LYS A 48 0.31 -11.81 -10.98
C LYS A 48 -0.23 -10.69 -10.09
N THR A 49 0.16 -10.64 -8.81
CA THR A 49 -0.26 -9.58 -7.88
C THR A 49 0.19 -8.20 -8.34
N ILE A 50 1.43 -8.07 -8.81
CA ILE A 50 1.94 -6.80 -9.36
C ILE A 50 1.14 -6.39 -10.60
N LYS A 51 0.82 -7.33 -11.49
CA LYS A 51 0.03 -7.06 -12.70
C LYS A 51 -1.37 -6.53 -12.35
N GLU A 52 -2.03 -7.10 -11.34
CA GLU A 52 -3.35 -6.67 -10.85
C GLU A 52 -3.32 -5.24 -10.28
N HIS A 53 -2.24 -4.86 -9.59
CA HIS A 53 -2.10 -3.55 -8.96
C HIS A 53 -1.20 -2.56 -9.73
N LEU A 54 -0.80 -2.90 -10.96
CA LEU A 54 0.22 -2.17 -11.72
C LEU A 54 -0.12 -0.70 -11.91
N TRP A 55 -1.41 -0.39 -12.13
CA TRP A 55 -1.88 0.98 -12.28
C TRP A 55 -1.62 1.84 -11.04
N GLY A 56 -1.93 1.31 -9.85
CA GLY A 56 -1.68 2.00 -8.59
C GLY A 56 -0.18 2.21 -8.34
N ILE A 57 0.63 1.21 -8.68
CA ILE A 57 2.10 1.29 -8.57
C ILE A 57 2.66 2.40 -9.48
N LEU A 58 2.21 2.47 -10.73
CA LEU A 58 2.63 3.52 -11.66
C LEU A 58 2.21 4.91 -11.17
N ASN A 59 0.99 5.06 -10.69
CA ASN A 59 0.52 6.33 -10.13
C ASN A 59 1.34 6.74 -8.92
N ALA A 60 1.67 5.81 -8.02
CA ALA A 60 2.52 6.10 -6.86
C ALA A 60 3.91 6.59 -7.28
N ILE A 61 4.51 5.99 -8.33
CA ILE A 61 5.81 6.42 -8.86
C ILE A 61 5.72 7.82 -9.48
N VAL A 62 4.70 8.07 -10.31
CA VAL A 62 4.52 9.37 -10.98
C VAL A 62 4.23 10.49 -9.98
N LEU A 63 3.38 10.21 -8.99
CA LEU A 63 3.03 11.15 -7.93
C LEU A 63 4.09 11.22 -6.81
N LYS A 64 5.18 10.45 -6.92
CA LYS A 64 6.26 10.37 -5.93
C LYS A 64 5.75 10.13 -4.50
N VAL A 65 4.74 9.27 -4.37
CA VAL A 65 4.16 8.94 -3.07
C VAL A 65 5.14 8.09 -2.28
N SER A 66 5.44 8.51 -1.05
CA SER A 66 6.28 7.74 -0.13
C SER A 66 5.45 6.86 0.79
N ASN A 67 5.95 5.65 1.11
CA ASN A 67 5.35 4.77 2.12
C ASN A 67 5.68 5.20 3.56
N GLY A 68 6.50 6.25 3.74
CA GLY A 68 7.03 6.69 5.02
C GLY A 68 5.97 6.96 6.09
N PRO A 69 4.89 7.72 5.80
CA PRO A 69 3.82 7.96 6.78
C PRO A 69 3.14 6.65 7.25
N ALA A 70 2.86 5.73 6.33
CA ALA A 70 2.25 4.45 6.65
C ALA A 70 3.19 3.55 7.49
N GLU A 71 4.49 3.56 7.17
CA GLU A 71 5.53 2.88 7.95
C GLU A 71 5.70 3.48 9.34
N GLY A 72 5.61 4.80 9.46
CA GLY A 72 5.65 5.51 10.74
C GLY A 72 4.49 5.10 11.65
N ILE A 73 3.26 5.07 11.12
CA ILE A 73 2.09 4.58 11.85
C ILE A 73 2.27 3.10 12.25
N ASN A 74 2.68 2.25 11.31
CA ASN A 74 2.91 0.83 11.59
C ASN A 74 3.98 0.60 12.66
N SER A 75 5.04 1.41 12.67
CA SER A 75 6.10 1.36 13.69
C SER A 75 5.57 1.77 15.06
N ARG A 76 4.76 2.82 15.15
CA ARG A 76 4.10 3.25 16.41
C ARG A 76 3.15 2.18 16.94
N ILE A 77 2.36 1.54 16.07
CA ILE A 77 1.46 0.43 16.46
C ILE A 77 2.27 -0.78 16.97
N LYS A 78 3.37 -1.14 16.29
CA LYS A 78 4.27 -2.22 16.75
C LYS A 78 4.88 -1.89 18.11
N ALA A 79 5.36 -0.66 18.30
CA ALA A 79 5.89 -0.20 19.58
C ALA A 79 4.85 -0.28 20.70
N LEU A 80 3.60 0.11 20.42
CA LEU A 80 2.49 -0.02 21.37
C LEU A 80 2.23 -1.49 21.77
N LYS A 81 2.27 -2.40 20.79
CA LYS A 81 2.12 -3.85 21.04
C LYS A 81 3.26 -4.42 21.89
N VAL A 82 4.50 -3.99 21.65
CA VAL A 82 5.67 -4.44 22.44
C VAL A 82 5.58 -3.89 23.86
N LYS A 83 5.25 -2.61 24.02
CA LYS A 83 5.12 -1.94 25.32
C LYS A 83 4.07 -2.60 26.21
N SER A 84 2.96 -3.06 25.65
CA SER A 84 1.89 -3.72 26.42
C SER A 84 2.18 -5.16 26.81
N ARG A 85 3.23 -5.79 26.24
CA ARG A 85 3.56 -7.22 26.43
C ARG A 85 2.40 -8.17 26.07
N GLY A 86 1.47 -7.72 25.24
CA GLY A 86 0.31 -8.48 24.79
C GLY A 86 -1.02 -7.86 25.22
N PHE A 87 -2.07 -8.20 24.47
CA PHE A 87 -3.44 -7.80 24.78
C PHE A 87 -4.30 -9.04 24.91
N ARG A 88 -5.17 -9.07 25.92
CA ARG A 88 -6.06 -10.21 26.21
C ARG A 88 -7.14 -10.42 25.14
N ASN A 89 -7.51 -9.37 24.41
CA ASN A 89 -8.44 -9.44 23.29
C ASN A 89 -8.13 -8.37 22.22
N LYS A 90 -8.70 -8.53 21.02
CA LYS A 90 -8.50 -7.61 19.89
C LYS A 90 -9.12 -6.23 20.13
N GLN A 91 -10.26 -6.14 20.81
CA GLN A 91 -10.91 -4.85 21.09
C GLN A 91 -10.03 -3.95 21.95
N ARG A 92 -9.36 -4.49 22.97
CA ARG A 92 -8.44 -3.72 23.83
C ARG A 92 -7.23 -3.21 23.06
N PHE A 93 -6.73 -3.98 22.09
CA PHE A 93 -5.67 -3.51 21.21
C PHE A 93 -6.14 -2.36 20.32
N ALA A 94 -7.32 -2.49 19.69
CA ALA A 94 -7.91 -1.42 18.88
C ALA A 94 -8.15 -0.14 19.70
N ASN A 95 -8.72 -0.27 20.90
CA ASN A 95 -8.93 0.87 21.79
C ASN A 95 -7.61 1.54 22.19
N ALA A 96 -6.56 0.77 22.44
CA ALA A 96 -5.24 1.31 22.72
C ALA A 96 -4.66 2.08 21.51
N ILE A 97 -4.85 1.58 20.28
CA ILE A 97 -4.47 2.28 19.05
C ILE A 97 -5.22 3.61 18.97
N TYR A 98 -6.56 3.61 19.08
CA TYR A 98 -7.35 4.83 19.03
C TYR A 98 -6.97 5.82 20.13
N PHE A 99 -6.69 5.34 21.33
CA PHE A 99 -6.27 6.20 22.44
C PHE A 99 -4.95 6.92 22.18
N HIS A 100 -3.94 6.22 21.63
CA HIS A 100 -2.59 6.79 21.43
C HIS A 100 -2.40 7.47 20.07
N LEU A 101 -3.19 7.10 19.06
CA LEU A 101 -3.01 7.53 17.66
C LEU A 101 -4.24 8.25 17.09
N GLY A 102 -5.37 8.27 17.79
CA GLY A 102 -6.63 8.85 17.32
C GLY A 102 -6.77 10.35 17.51
N GLY A 103 -5.75 11.03 18.06
CA GLY A 103 -5.79 12.49 18.24
C GLY A 103 -6.84 12.97 19.24
N LEU A 104 -7.14 12.16 20.26
CA LEU A 104 -8.04 12.55 21.34
C LEU A 104 -7.44 13.71 22.14
N ASP A 105 -8.21 14.78 22.32
CA ASP A 105 -7.88 15.82 23.28
C ASP A 105 -8.31 15.36 24.68
N LEU A 106 -7.32 15.09 25.53
CA LEU A 106 -7.52 14.61 26.90
C LEU A 106 -7.38 15.75 27.92
N TYR A 107 -7.06 16.97 27.47
CA TYR A 107 -6.95 18.11 28.36
C TYR A 107 -8.34 18.70 28.65
N PRO A 108 -8.62 19.10 29.89
CA PRO A 108 -9.85 19.82 30.20
C PRO A 108 -9.86 21.16 29.45
N ALA A 109 -11.05 21.61 29.05
CA ALA A 109 -11.31 22.73 28.14
C ALA A 109 -10.74 24.12 28.54
N GLY A 110 -9.99 24.22 29.64
CA GLY A 110 -9.31 25.44 30.10
C GLY A 110 -7.78 25.38 30.07
N LEU A 111 -7.17 24.29 29.59
CA LEU A 111 -5.71 24.07 29.64
C LEU A 111 -5.07 23.77 28.27
N SER A 112 -5.76 24.05 27.15
CA SER A 112 -5.14 23.86 25.83
C SER A 112 -4.01 24.89 25.65
N ARG A 113 -2.82 24.40 25.27
CA ARG A 113 -1.63 25.22 24.98
C ARG A 113 -1.82 26.08 23.73
#